data_AF-A0A2G9ZZ49-F1
#
_entry.id   AF-A0A2G9ZZ49-F1
#
_cell.length_a   1.000
_cell.length_b   1.000
_cell.length_c   1.000
_cell.angle_alpha   90.00
_cell.angle_beta   90.00
_cell.angle_gamma   90.00
#
_symmetry.space_group_name_H-M   'P 1'
#
loop_
_entity.id
_entity.type
_entity.pdbx_description
1 polymer ?
#
loop_
_entity_poly.entity_id
_entity_poly.type
_entity_poly.pdbx_seq_one_letter_code
_entity_poly.pdbx_strand_id
1 'polypeptide(L)'
;MIIWSWCGQVGDKYVAGALNSEYLAPMAQLEVDYPGVFFVYMTGHVDIWDDVDNKAANQAIRDFCTANDKILYDFADIERYDPDGSYYEFVHDNCNYYSSAGGTLLGNWATEWQDSHTENVDWYNCSSAHSEPLNANSKAYA
;
A
#
# COMPACT_ATOMS: atom_id res chain seq x y z
N MET A 1 -9.72 -0.69 -17.32
CA MET A 1 -9.27 -0.17 -16.02
C MET A 1 -7.78 0.12 -16.13
N ILE A 2 -7.33 1.20 -15.53
CA ILE A 2 -5.92 1.57 -15.38
C ILE A 2 -5.64 1.77 -13.90
N ILE A 3 -4.56 1.19 -13.41
CA ILE A 3 -4.07 1.38 -12.05
C ILE A 3 -2.63 1.88 -12.15
N TRP A 4 -2.29 2.90 -11.36
CA TRP A 4 -0.92 3.40 -11.28
C TRP A 4 -0.23 2.82 -10.06
N SER A 5 0.68 1.87 -10.27
CA SER A 5 1.44 1.26 -9.18
C SER A 5 2.70 2.06 -8.85
N TRP A 6 3.00 2.20 -7.57
CA TRP A 6 4.27 2.69 -7.07
C TRP A 6 5.20 1.52 -6.73
N CYS A 7 6.51 1.72 -6.92
CA CYS A 7 7.53 0.95 -6.19
C CYS A 7 7.86 1.76 -4.92
N GLY A 8 9.14 2.00 -4.62
CA GLY A 8 9.53 2.84 -3.46
C GLY A 8 9.53 4.36 -3.70
N GLN A 9 9.17 4.86 -4.89
CA GLN A 9 9.41 6.28 -5.21
C GLN A 9 8.36 7.25 -4.66
N VAL A 10 7.28 6.78 -4.03
CA VAL A 10 6.15 7.65 -3.66
C VAL A 10 6.58 8.75 -2.67
N GLY A 11 7.43 8.41 -1.69
CA GLY A 11 7.99 9.34 -0.71
C GLY A 11 8.86 10.40 -1.39
N ASP A 12 9.82 9.97 -2.23
CA ASP A 12 10.66 10.87 -3.03
C ASP A 12 9.83 11.86 -3.87
N LYS A 13 8.74 11.39 -4.51
CA LYS A 13 7.85 12.26 -5.30
C LYS A 13 7.11 13.27 -4.44
N TYR A 14 6.72 12.88 -3.24
CA TYR A 14 6.09 13.80 -2.30
C TYR A 14 7.08 14.87 -1.82
N VAL A 15 8.27 14.47 -1.38
CA VAL A 15 9.32 15.40 -0.91
C VAL A 15 9.77 16.36 -2.00
N ALA A 16 9.88 15.87 -3.24
CA ALA A 16 10.21 16.71 -4.40
C ALA A 16 9.06 17.64 -4.83
N GLY A 17 7.87 17.55 -4.23
CA GLY A 17 6.68 18.30 -4.62
C GLY A 17 6.11 17.87 -5.98
N ALA A 18 6.52 16.70 -6.48
CA ALA A 18 6.21 16.20 -7.81
C ALA A 18 4.98 15.26 -7.85
N LEU A 19 4.52 14.78 -6.69
CA LEU A 19 3.40 13.83 -6.58
C LEU A 19 2.14 14.31 -7.33
N ASN A 20 1.81 15.60 -7.23
CA ASN A 20 0.65 16.14 -7.95
C ASN A 20 0.88 16.22 -9.46
N SER A 21 2.00 16.81 -9.90
CA SER A 21 2.26 17.05 -11.32
C SER A 21 2.61 15.80 -12.13
N GLU A 22 3.13 14.76 -11.48
CA GLU A 22 3.55 13.52 -12.14
C GLU A 22 2.53 12.38 -11.99
N TYR A 23 1.60 12.47 -11.04
CA TYR A 23 0.63 11.40 -10.79
C TYR A 23 -0.81 11.90 -10.69
N LEU A 24 -1.15 12.72 -9.69
CA LEU A 24 -2.56 13.02 -9.39
C LEU A 24 -3.25 13.78 -10.52
N ALA A 25 -2.64 14.87 -11.00
CA ALA A 25 -3.19 15.68 -12.08
C ALA A 25 -3.17 14.94 -13.44
N PRO A 26 -2.08 14.23 -13.84
CA PRO A 26 -2.11 13.39 -15.03
C PRO A 26 -3.20 12.31 -15.01
N MET A 27 -3.38 11.59 -13.90
CA MET A 27 -4.45 10.59 -13.76
C MET A 27 -5.84 11.24 -13.92
N ALA A 28 -6.06 12.40 -13.29
CA ALA A 28 -7.33 13.11 -13.38
C ALA A 28 -7.60 13.61 -14.82
N GLN A 29 -6.57 14.01 -15.54
CA GLN A 29 -6.69 14.38 -16.95
C GLN A 29 -7.05 13.16 -17.82
N LEU A 30 -6.43 12.01 -17.58
CA LEU A 30 -6.75 10.77 -18.30
C LEU A 30 -8.19 10.31 -18.07
N GLU A 31 -8.75 10.52 -16.88
CA GLU A 31 -10.18 10.26 -16.63
C GLU A 31 -11.10 11.09 -17.55
N VAL A 32 -10.74 12.36 -17.78
CA VAL A 32 -11.49 13.24 -18.69
C VAL A 32 -11.34 12.80 -20.14
N ASP A 33 -10.12 12.43 -20.53
CA ASP A 33 -9.79 12.04 -21.91
C ASP A 33 -10.41 10.67 -22.28
N TYR A 34 -10.61 9.80 -21.29
CA TYR A 34 -11.10 8.43 -21.48
C TYR A 34 -12.28 8.08 -20.54
N PRO A 35 -13.46 8.68 -20.72
CA PRO A 35 -14.59 8.56 -19.78
C PRO A 35 -15.20 7.14 -19.65
N GLY A 36 -14.82 6.21 -20.54
CA GLY A 36 -15.23 4.80 -20.47
C GLY A 36 -14.24 3.90 -19.71
N VAL A 37 -13.16 4.45 -19.17
CA VAL A 37 -12.11 3.71 -18.48
C VAL A 37 -12.11 4.09 -17.00
N PHE A 38 -12.15 3.08 -16.12
CA PHE A 38 -11.92 3.29 -14.70
C PHE A 38 -10.44 3.52 -14.42
N PHE A 39 -10.12 4.65 -13.79
CA PHE A 39 -8.79 4.95 -13.26
C PHE A 39 -8.81 4.74 -11.75
N VAL A 40 -7.94 3.86 -11.28
CA VAL A 40 -7.80 3.53 -9.87
C VAL A 40 -6.49 4.13 -9.39
N TYR A 41 -6.62 5.06 -8.45
CA TYR A 41 -5.50 5.61 -7.73
C TYR A 41 -5.04 4.59 -6.71
N MET A 42 -3.74 4.51 -6.48
CA MET A 42 -3.14 3.61 -5.51
C MET A 42 -2.14 4.37 -4.65
N THR A 43 -2.09 4.06 -3.35
CA THR A 43 -1.02 4.51 -2.45
C THR A 43 0.27 3.75 -2.75
N GLY A 44 1.42 4.21 -2.27
CA GLY A 44 2.62 3.37 -2.26
C GLY A 44 2.49 2.18 -1.32
N HIS A 45 3.45 1.26 -1.40
CA HIS A 45 3.67 0.29 -0.33
C HIS A 45 4.21 1.00 0.91
N VAL A 46 4.06 0.38 2.08
CA VAL A 46 4.68 0.83 3.32
C VAL A 46 6.19 0.73 3.23
N ASP A 47 6.87 1.76 3.73
CA ASP A 47 8.33 1.77 3.84
C ASP A 47 8.71 2.43 5.16
N ILE A 48 9.17 1.62 6.13
CA ILE A 48 9.62 2.13 7.43
C ILE A 48 10.91 2.95 7.36
N TRP A 49 11.72 2.76 6.32
CA TRP A 49 12.99 3.48 6.19
C TRP A 49 12.77 4.91 5.73
N ASP A 50 11.60 5.18 5.16
CA ASP A 50 11.11 6.50 4.80
C ASP A 50 9.72 6.77 5.43
N ASP A 51 9.49 6.30 6.66
CA ASP A 51 8.14 6.22 7.26
C ASP A 51 7.36 7.54 7.24
N VAL A 52 8.03 8.66 7.54
CA VAL A 52 7.39 9.98 7.62
C VAL A 52 6.93 10.44 6.25
N ASP A 53 7.81 10.43 5.26
CA ASP A 53 7.49 10.92 3.91
C ASP A 53 6.61 9.92 3.16
N ASN A 54 6.78 8.62 3.36
CA ASN A 54 5.88 7.57 2.88
C ASN A 54 4.44 7.77 3.40
N LYS A 55 4.26 7.95 4.71
CA LYS A 55 2.94 8.22 5.30
C LYS A 55 2.34 9.52 4.77
N ALA A 56 3.13 10.59 4.69
CA ALA A 56 2.67 11.88 4.18
C ALA A 56 2.24 11.79 2.70
N ALA A 57 3.01 11.08 1.87
CA ALA A 57 2.68 10.84 0.47
C ALA A 57 1.38 10.03 0.32
N ASN A 58 1.25 8.92 1.07
CA ASN A 58 0.06 8.08 1.05
C ASN A 58 -1.18 8.86 1.54
N GLN A 59 -1.02 9.69 2.57
CA GLN A 59 -2.10 10.55 3.04
C GLN A 59 -2.51 11.58 1.97
N ALA A 60 -1.56 12.21 1.28
CA ALA A 60 -1.87 13.15 0.21
C ALA A 60 -2.68 12.50 -0.94
N ILE A 61 -2.40 11.23 -1.26
CA ILE A 61 -3.18 10.46 -2.24
C ILE A 61 -4.60 10.19 -1.73
N ARG A 62 -4.74 9.74 -0.48
CA ARG A 62 -6.05 9.51 0.17
C ARG A 62 -6.91 10.76 0.19
N ASP A 63 -6.32 11.89 0.60
CA ASP A 63 -6.98 13.18 0.66
C ASP A 63 -7.45 13.62 -0.73
N PHE A 64 -6.60 13.48 -1.75
CA PHE A 64 -6.97 13.77 -3.14
C PHE A 64 -8.15 12.90 -3.61
N CYS A 65 -8.11 11.59 -3.34
CA CYS A 65 -9.18 10.69 -3.77
C CYS A 65 -10.50 11.01 -3.08
N THR A 66 -10.47 11.26 -1.77
CA THR A 66 -11.65 11.61 -0.97
C THR A 66 -12.24 12.95 -1.41
N ALA A 67 -11.40 13.95 -1.66
CA ALA A 67 -11.86 15.29 -2.05
C ALA A 67 -12.43 15.36 -3.47
N ASN A 68 -12.14 14.38 -4.33
CA ASN A 68 -12.52 14.39 -5.74
C ASN A 68 -13.30 13.13 -6.17
N ASP A 69 -13.85 12.38 -5.22
CA ASP A 69 -14.63 11.15 -5.44
C ASP A 69 -13.93 10.12 -6.36
N LYS A 70 -12.64 9.88 -6.14
CA LYS A 70 -11.83 8.94 -6.94
C LYS A 70 -11.88 7.52 -6.41
N ILE A 71 -11.66 6.54 -7.29
CA ILE A 71 -11.48 5.14 -6.91
C ILE A 71 -10.06 4.97 -6.35
N LEU A 72 -9.94 4.49 -5.11
CA LEU A 72 -8.69 4.26 -4.42
C LEU A 72 -8.49 2.77 -4.13
N TYR A 73 -7.30 2.25 -4.44
CA TYR A 73 -6.77 0.98 -3.99
C TYR A 73 -5.64 1.25 -2.98
N ASP A 74 -5.96 1.16 -1.69
CA ASP A 74 -5.08 1.59 -0.60
C ASP A 74 -4.10 0.49 -0.18
N PHE A 75 -3.02 0.36 -0.94
CA PHE A 75 -1.99 -0.64 -0.71
C PHE A 75 -1.31 -0.49 0.66
N ALA A 76 -1.12 0.74 1.12
CA ALA A 76 -0.46 1.02 2.38
C ALA A 76 -1.35 0.68 3.58
N ASP A 77 -2.68 0.75 3.40
CA ASP A 77 -3.63 0.28 4.41
C ASP A 77 -3.58 -1.25 4.52
N ILE A 78 -3.69 -1.97 3.40
CA ILE A 78 -3.63 -3.44 3.36
C ILE A 78 -2.36 -3.98 4.06
N GLU A 79 -1.22 -3.33 3.84
CA GLU A 79 0.05 -3.77 4.42
C GLU A 79 0.23 -3.45 5.92
N ARG A 80 -0.65 -2.64 6.51
CA ARG A 80 -0.62 -2.26 7.93
C ARG A 80 -1.57 -3.07 8.81
N TYR A 81 -2.38 -3.94 8.23
CA TYR A 81 -3.35 -4.74 8.96
C TYR A 81 -3.19 -6.22 8.67
N ASP A 82 -3.25 -7.04 9.72
CA ASP A 82 -3.54 -8.46 9.53
C ASP A 82 -5.03 -8.67 9.19
N PRO A 83 -5.43 -9.87 8.74
CA PRO A 83 -6.84 -10.17 8.43
C PRO A 83 -7.82 -10.05 9.62
N ASP A 84 -7.32 -10.06 10.86
CA ASP A 84 -8.13 -9.89 12.07
C ASP A 84 -8.30 -8.41 12.46
N GLY A 85 -7.65 -7.49 11.73
CA GLY A 85 -7.71 -6.05 11.94
C GLY A 85 -6.69 -5.51 12.96
N SER A 86 -5.66 -6.29 13.32
CA SER A 86 -4.55 -5.79 14.13
C SER A 86 -3.72 -4.81 13.33
N TYR A 87 -3.52 -3.61 13.87
CA TYR A 87 -2.74 -2.55 13.21
C TYR A 87 -1.26 -2.62 13.57
N TYR A 88 -0.41 -2.45 12.57
CA TYR A 88 1.04 -2.40 12.69
C TYR A 88 1.56 -1.04 12.20
N GLU A 89 2.08 -0.23 13.12
CA GLU A 89 2.47 1.16 12.85
C GLU A 89 3.78 1.31 12.07
N PHE A 90 4.74 0.43 12.32
CA PHE A 90 6.08 0.46 11.73
C PHE A 90 6.32 -0.84 10.96
N VAL A 91 5.89 -0.86 9.70
CA VAL A 91 5.91 -2.05 8.83
C VAL A 91 6.68 -1.81 7.55
N HIS A 92 7.42 -2.81 7.10
CA HIS A 92 8.06 -2.82 5.79
C HIS A 92 7.26 -3.68 4.80
N ASP A 93 7.41 -3.46 3.49
CA ASP A 93 6.70 -4.21 2.43
C ASP A 93 6.81 -5.74 2.52
N ASN A 94 7.82 -6.23 3.23
CA ASN A 94 8.05 -7.65 3.53
C ASN A 94 7.28 -8.19 4.73
N CYS A 95 6.30 -7.44 5.23
CA CYS A 95 5.46 -7.76 6.39
C CYS A 95 6.20 -7.77 7.74
N ASN A 96 7.49 -7.41 7.79
CA ASN A 96 8.18 -7.21 9.05
C ASN A 96 7.64 -5.98 9.77
N TYR A 97 7.48 -6.07 11.10
CA TYR A 97 7.12 -4.94 11.93
C TYR A 97 8.15 -4.70 13.06
N TYR A 98 8.24 -3.45 13.48
CA TYR A 98 9.35 -2.94 14.29
C TYR A 98 8.85 -2.15 15.50
N SER A 99 9.70 -1.99 16.52
CA SER A 99 9.36 -1.23 17.73
C SER A 99 9.19 0.27 17.50
N SER A 100 9.80 0.79 16.43
CA SER A 100 9.80 2.18 16.00
C SER A 100 10.31 2.25 14.55
N ALA A 101 10.18 3.40 13.88
CA ALA A 101 10.95 3.67 12.66
C ALA A 101 12.46 3.49 12.93
N GLY A 102 13.14 2.65 12.15
CA GLY A 102 14.53 2.25 12.38
C GLY A 102 14.79 1.48 13.68
N GLY A 103 13.73 0.97 14.31
CA GLY A 103 13.77 0.24 15.57
C GLY A 103 14.20 -1.21 15.44
N THR A 104 14.05 -1.96 16.53
CA THR A 104 14.35 -3.40 16.52
C THR A 104 13.21 -4.15 15.83
N LEU A 105 13.57 -5.13 15.00
CA LEU A 105 12.62 -6.06 14.40
C LEU A 105 11.89 -6.82 15.52
N LEU A 106 10.56 -6.78 15.51
CA LEU A 106 9.73 -7.48 16.49
C LEU A 106 9.20 -8.80 15.95
N GLY A 107 8.91 -8.86 14.65
CA GLY A 107 8.30 -10.03 14.04
C GLY A 107 7.88 -9.78 12.59
N ASN A 108 7.09 -10.71 12.07
CA ASN A 108 6.50 -10.64 10.75
C ASN A 108 5.02 -10.97 10.87
N TRP A 109 4.16 -9.97 10.69
CA TRP A 109 2.74 -10.10 11.00
C TRP A 109 2.06 -11.14 10.10
N ALA A 110 2.51 -11.25 8.86
CA ALA A 110 1.90 -12.16 7.90
C ALA A 110 2.26 -13.60 8.24
N THR A 111 3.55 -13.89 8.50
CA THR A 111 3.98 -15.22 8.92
C THR A 111 3.33 -15.65 10.22
N GLU A 112 3.25 -14.75 11.22
CA GLU A 112 2.60 -15.03 12.51
C GLU A 112 1.12 -15.38 12.34
N TRP A 113 0.41 -14.67 11.47
CA TRP A 113 -0.97 -14.97 11.15
C TRP A 113 -1.10 -16.29 10.39
N GLN A 114 -0.25 -16.54 9.39
CA GLN A 114 -0.22 -17.78 8.63
C GLN A 114 0.03 -19.01 9.52
N ASP A 115 0.96 -18.92 10.48
CA ASP A 115 1.31 -20.00 11.40
C ASP A 115 0.19 -20.36 12.38
N SER A 116 -0.76 -19.45 12.59
CA SER A 116 -1.94 -19.66 13.44
C SER A 116 -3.21 -20.05 12.68
N HIS A 117 -3.15 -20.10 11.34
CA HIS A 117 -4.30 -20.31 10.46
C HIS A 117 -4.06 -21.43 9.44
N THR A 118 -5.12 -21.88 8.76
CA THR A 118 -5.08 -23.05 7.89
C THR A 118 -4.81 -22.67 6.43
N GLU A 119 -3.69 -23.12 5.87
CA GLU A 119 -3.38 -22.99 4.45
C GLU A 119 -4.44 -23.68 3.57
N ASN A 120 -4.80 -23.06 2.45
CA ASN A 120 -5.88 -23.41 1.51
C ASN A 120 -7.30 -23.27 2.06
N VAL A 121 -7.46 -22.60 3.21
CA VAL A 121 -8.75 -22.23 3.78
C VAL A 121 -8.74 -20.74 4.08
N ASP A 122 -7.83 -20.33 4.95
CA ASP A 122 -7.73 -18.97 5.48
C ASP A 122 -6.77 -18.12 4.64
N TRP A 123 -5.73 -18.75 4.08
CA TRP A 123 -4.76 -18.14 3.17
C TRP A 123 -4.25 -19.16 2.15
N TYR A 124 -3.65 -18.71 1.06
CA TYR A 124 -3.15 -19.53 -0.03
C TYR A 124 -1.67 -19.24 -0.29
N ASN A 125 -0.86 -20.29 -0.32
CA ASN A 125 0.54 -20.15 -0.69
C ASN A 125 0.69 -19.72 -2.16
N CYS A 126 1.48 -18.69 -2.39
CA CYS A 126 1.80 -18.17 -3.71
C CYS A 126 3.17 -17.47 -3.70
N SER A 127 3.78 -17.30 -4.87
CA SER A 127 4.97 -16.46 -4.98
C SER A 127 4.61 -15.01 -4.67
N SER A 128 5.34 -14.39 -3.75
CA SER A 128 5.15 -13.00 -3.34
C SER A 128 6.52 -12.31 -3.35
N ALA A 129 6.72 -11.38 -4.28
CA ALA A 129 7.99 -10.67 -4.37
C ALA A 129 8.07 -9.62 -3.28
N HIS A 130 9.15 -9.64 -2.51
CA HIS A 130 9.40 -8.71 -1.39
C HIS A 130 8.33 -8.75 -0.29
N SER A 131 7.50 -9.79 -0.22
CA SER A 131 6.39 -9.89 0.73
C SER A 131 6.03 -11.34 1.02
N GLU A 132 5.04 -11.54 1.90
CA GLU A 132 4.56 -12.86 2.28
C GLU A 132 3.32 -13.28 1.46
N PRO A 133 3.03 -14.60 1.33
CA PRO A 133 1.88 -15.08 0.57
C PRO A 133 0.55 -14.51 1.04
N LEU A 134 0.33 -14.41 2.36
CA LEU A 134 -0.90 -13.85 2.92
C LEU A 134 -1.15 -12.42 2.44
N ASN A 135 -0.14 -11.55 2.51
CA ASN A 135 -0.27 -10.18 2.06
C ASN A 135 -0.58 -10.11 0.56
N ALA A 136 0.03 -10.97 -0.27
CA ALA A 136 -0.32 -11.09 -1.68
C ALA A 136 -1.77 -11.54 -1.90
N ASN A 137 -2.30 -12.44 -1.07
CA ASN A 137 -3.71 -12.83 -1.14
C ASN A 137 -4.63 -11.66 -0.79
N SER A 138 -4.34 -10.93 0.30
CA SER A 138 -5.12 -9.76 0.72
C SER A 138 -5.16 -8.70 -0.37
N LYS A 139 -4.01 -8.43 -1.00
CA LYS A 139 -3.90 -7.51 -2.12
C LYS A 139 -4.69 -7.96 -3.34
N ALA A 140 -4.69 -9.25 -3.66
CA ALA A 140 -5.45 -9.81 -4.78
C ALA A 140 -6.96 -9.84 -4.54
N TYR A 141 -7.39 -9.88 -3.27
CA TYR A 141 -8.80 -9.91 -2.88
C TYR A 141 -9.44 -8.52 -2.86
N ALA A 142 -8.68 -7.50 -2.45
CA ALA A 142 -9.16 -6.12 -2.24
C ALA A 142 -9.59 -5.39 -3.52
#